data_AF-A0A7J6IR71-F1
#
_entry.id   AF-A0A7J6IR71-F1
#
_cell.length_a   1.000
_cell.length_b   1.000
_cell.length_c   1.000
_cell.angle_alpha   90.00
_cell.angle_beta   90.00
_cell.angle_gamma   90.00
#
_symmetry.space_group_name_H-M   'P 1'
#
loop_
_entity.id
_entity.type
_entity.pdbx_description
1 polymer ?
#
loop_
_entity_poly.entity_id
_entity_poly.type
_entity_poly.pdbx_seq_one_letter_code
_entity_poly.pdbx_strand_id
1 'polypeptide(L)'
;MNDIVDQTSLFSLLGALKFAPVIFLALWVVYQRYFSSFAGIPGPYWASLSRGWLAYHSYKGDLHVIMMRLHEIHGKVVRIAPSEVSISDLTSIKTIYGKSF
;
A
#
# COMPACT_ATOMS: atom_id res chain seq x y z
N MET A 1 29.17 23.34 33.51
CA MET A 1 27.68 23.34 33.44
C MET A 1 27.18 23.51 32.00
N ASN A 2 27.93 24.18 31.12
CA ASN A 2 27.55 24.37 29.71
C ASN A 2 27.76 23.11 28.84
N ASP A 3 28.73 22.26 29.17
CA ASP A 3 29.07 21.07 28.35
C ASP A 3 28.02 19.94 28.45
N ILE A 4 27.36 19.81 29.62
CA ILE A 4 26.31 18.81 29.84
C ILE A 4 25.05 19.19 29.07
N VAL A 5 24.71 20.49 29.04
CA VAL A 5 23.57 21.01 28.28
C VAL A 5 23.79 20.78 26.77
N ASP A 6 25.01 20.98 26.28
CA ASP A 6 25.37 20.78 24.87
C ASP A 6 25.30 19.29 24.44
N GLN A 7 25.68 18.37 25.33
CA GLN A 7 25.56 16.94 25.05
C GLN A 7 24.09 16.49 25.04
N THR A 8 23.26 17.00 25.95
CA THR A 8 21.82 16.69 25.99
C THR A 8 21.04 17.27 24.80
N SER A 9 21.41 18.45 24.30
CA SER A 9 20.84 19.05 23.09
C SER A 9 21.24 18.28 21.83
N LEU A 10 22.49 17.78 21.77
CA LEU A 10 22.95 16.90 20.68
C LEU A 10 22.18 15.57 20.63
N PHE A 11 21.97 14.89 21.76
CA PHE A 11 21.23 13.61 21.78
C PHE A 11 19.75 13.79 21.41
N SER A 12 19.12 14.88 21.82
CA SER A 12 17.73 15.19 21.47
C SER A 12 17.56 15.58 20.00
N LEU A 13 18.51 16.34 19.42
CA LEU A 13 18.54 16.62 17.98
C LEU A 13 18.78 15.38 17.13
N LEU A 14 19.72 14.51 17.53
CA LEU A 14 19.98 13.23 16.85
C LEU A 14 18.78 12.28 16.96
N GLY A 15 18.08 12.29 18.11
CA GLY A 15 16.82 11.58 18.28
C GLY A 15 15.76 12.08 17.30
N ALA A 16 15.51 13.38 17.28
CA ALA A 16 14.54 14.02 16.38
C ALA A 16 14.85 13.75 14.90
N LEU A 17 16.12 13.76 14.50
CA LEU A 17 16.55 13.46 13.13
C LEU A 17 16.26 12.00 12.73
N LYS A 18 16.33 11.05 13.67
CA LYS A 18 15.98 9.64 13.43
C LYS A 18 14.49 9.39 13.29
N PHE A 19 13.64 10.21 13.92
CA PHE A 19 12.18 10.10 13.80
C PHE A 19 11.64 10.71 12.50
N ALA A 20 12.34 11.70 11.94
CA ALA A 20 11.95 12.34 10.68
C ALA A 20 11.69 11.37 9.50
N PRO A 21 12.57 10.40 9.17
CA PRO A 21 12.32 9.45 8.09
C PRO A 21 11.16 8.49 8.39
N VAL A 22 10.94 8.14 9.65
CA VAL A 22 9.82 7.28 10.07
C VAL A 22 8.48 8.00 9.89
N ILE A 23 8.43 9.27 10.30
CA ILE A 23 7.25 10.13 10.12
C ILE A 23 6.99 10.36 8.63
N PHE A 24 8.04 10.62 7.84
CA PHE A 24 7.94 10.80 6.40
C PHE A 24 7.41 9.54 5.70
N LEU A 25 7.92 8.35 6.05
CA LEU A 25 7.43 7.08 5.54
C LEU A 25 5.97 6.82 5.95
N ALA A 26 5.59 7.11 7.20
CA ALA A 26 4.21 6.97 7.66
C ALA A 26 3.27 7.92 6.91
N LEU A 27 3.64 9.18 6.72
CA LEU A 27 2.87 10.15 5.94
C LEU A 27 2.77 9.74 4.48
N TRP A 28 3.84 9.22 3.89
CA TRP A 28 3.86 8.71 2.51
C TRP A 28 2.90 7.51 2.35
N VAL A 29 2.92 6.57 3.29
CA VAL A 29 2.01 5.43 3.34
C VAL A 29 0.55 5.87 3.46
N VAL A 30 0.27 6.83 4.33
CA VAL A 30 -1.07 7.40 4.54
C VAL A 30 -1.51 8.13 3.27
N TYR A 31 -0.66 8.95 2.66
CA TYR A 31 -0.96 9.63 1.40
C TYR A 31 -1.27 8.62 0.29
N GLN A 32 -0.44 7.58 0.11
CA GLN A 32 -0.66 6.51 -0.86
C GLN A 32 -1.97 5.74 -0.61
N ARG A 33 -2.36 5.57 0.66
CA ARG A 33 -3.59 4.87 1.05
C ARG A 33 -4.84 5.69 0.81
N TYR A 34 -4.83 6.97 1.22
CA TYR A 34 -6.02 7.83 1.27
C TYR A 34 -6.18 8.78 0.08
N PHE A 35 -5.08 9.28 -0.50
CA PHE A 35 -5.12 10.14 -1.69
C PHE A 35 -5.05 9.36 -3.01
N SER A 36 -4.85 8.04 -2.98
CA SER A 36 -5.03 7.22 -4.17
C SER A 36 -6.52 7.13 -4.52
N SER A 37 -6.84 7.46 -5.77
CA SER A 37 -8.19 7.44 -6.38
C SER A 37 -8.96 6.12 -6.19
N PHE A 38 -8.29 5.06 -5.74
CA PHE A 38 -8.84 3.73 -5.50
C PHE A 38 -9.20 3.43 -4.03
N ALA A 39 -9.30 4.44 -3.17
CA ALA A 39 -9.69 4.28 -1.76
C ALA A 39 -11.11 3.73 -1.56
N GLY A 40 -12.00 3.87 -2.56
CA GLY A 40 -13.36 3.32 -2.52
C GLY A 40 -13.45 1.81 -2.83
N ILE A 41 -12.33 1.17 -3.21
CA ILE A 41 -12.34 -0.23 -3.63
C ILE A 41 -11.92 -1.13 -2.45
N PRO A 42 -12.75 -2.15 -2.11
CA PRO A 42 -12.42 -3.08 -1.05
C PRO A 42 -11.17 -3.90 -1.38
N GLY A 43 -10.29 -4.07 -0.39
CA GLY A 43 -9.05 -4.82 -0.57
C GLY A 43 -8.23 -4.95 0.71
N PRO A 44 -7.26 -5.87 0.74
CA PRO A 44 -6.50 -6.21 1.93
C PRO A 44 -5.53 -5.07 2.27
N TYR A 45 -5.38 -4.80 3.56
CA TYR A 45 -4.59 -3.68 4.07
C TYR A 45 -3.18 -3.63 3.47
N TRP A 46 -2.52 -4.79 3.42
CA TRP A 46 -1.16 -4.94 2.90
C TRP A 46 -1.01 -4.70 1.39
N ALA A 47 -2.02 -5.03 0.58
CA ALA A 47 -2.01 -4.76 -0.87
C ALA A 47 -2.05 -3.26 -1.19
N SER A 48 -2.60 -2.46 -0.27
CA SER A 48 -2.68 -1.01 -0.49
C SER A 48 -1.42 -0.27 -0.08
N LEU A 49 -0.57 -0.88 0.74
CA LEU A 49 0.65 -0.28 1.26
C LEU A 49 1.79 -0.39 0.25
N SER A 50 1.93 -1.56 -0.40
CA SER A 50 3.02 -1.77 -1.35
C SER A 50 2.71 -2.88 -2.35
N ARG A 51 3.41 -2.83 -3.50
CA ARG A 51 3.49 -3.97 -4.43
C ARG A 51 4.24 -5.16 -3.81
N GLY A 52 4.91 -4.98 -2.67
CA GLY A 52 5.65 -6.01 -1.96
C GLY A 52 4.75 -7.15 -1.46
N TRP A 53 3.51 -6.86 -1.07
CA TRP A 53 2.54 -7.89 -0.70
C TRP A 53 2.23 -8.83 -1.87
N LEU A 54 2.01 -8.27 -3.06
CA LEU A 54 1.80 -9.02 -4.28
C LEU A 54 3.05 -9.82 -4.67
N ALA A 55 4.22 -9.20 -4.58
CA ALA A 55 5.50 -9.85 -4.88
C ALA A 55 5.80 -11.01 -3.92
N TYR A 56 5.48 -10.87 -2.64
CA TYR A 56 5.61 -11.94 -1.64
C TYR A 56 4.73 -13.13 -1.96
N HIS A 57 3.44 -12.91 -2.26
CA HIS A 57 2.52 -13.99 -2.62
C HIS A 57 2.78 -14.59 -4.01
N SER A 58 3.34 -13.80 -4.92
CA SER A 58 3.84 -14.29 -6.20
C SER A 58 5.06 -15.19 -6.00
N TYR A 59 6.02 -14.78 -5.16
CA TYR A 59 7.20 -15.57 -4.83
C TYR A 59 6.84 -16.87 -4.10
N LYS A 60 5.87 -16.82 -3.19
CA LYS A 60 5.36 -18.00 -2.48
C LYS A 60 4.49 -18.90 -3.36
N GLY A 61 4.00 -18.40 -4.49
CA GLY A 61 3.13 -19.14 -5.41
C GLY A 61 1.68 -19.28 -4.97
N ASP A 62 1.25 -18.61 -3.89
CA ASP A 62 -0.12 -18.67 -3.36
C ASP A 62 -1.02 -17.53 -3.86
N LEU A 63 -0.51 -16.69 -4.76
CA LEU A 63 -1.21 -15.53 -5.29
C LEU A 63 -2.58 -15.87 -5.89
N HIS A 64 -2.68 -16.95 -6.68
CA HIS A 64 -3.94 -17.35 -7.32
C HIS A 64 -5.03 -17.67 -6.28
N VAL A 65 -4.67 -18.40 -5.23
CA VAL A 65 -5.60 -18.84 -4.17
C VAL A 65 -6.08 -17.65 -3.38
N ILE A 66 -5.16 -16.75 -3.05
CA ILE A 66 -5.45 -15.52 -2.34
C ILE A 66 -6.36 -14.62 -3.19
N MET A 67 -6.05 -14.44 -4.48
CA MET A 67 -6.87 -13.66 -5.39
C MET A 67 -8.31 -14.20 -5.46
N MET A 68 -8.47 -15.52 -5.59
CA MET A 68 -9.78 -16.18 -5.60
C MET A 68 -10.56 -15.91 -4.30
N ARG A 69 -9.95 -16.15 -3.14
CA ARG A 69 -10.55 -15.87 -1.83
C ARG A 69 -10.92 -14.39 -1.68
N LEU A 70 -10.08 -13.50 -2.18
CA LEU A 70 -10.34 -12.07 -2.12
C LEU A 70 -11.54 -11.66 -2.96
N HIS A 71 -11.71 -12.25 -4.14
CA HIS A 71 -12.89 -12.07 -4.98
C HIS A 71 -14.14 -12.71 -4.37
N GLU A 72 -14.02 -13.80 -3.63
CA GLU A 72 -15.14 -14.38 -2.86
C GLU A 72 -15.61 -13.44 -1.74
N ILE A 73 -14.69 -12.80 -1.02
CA ILE A 73 -15.01 -11.95 0.14
C ILE A 73 -15.45 -10.54 -0.27
N HIS A 74 -14.70 -9.90 -1.18
CA HIS A 74 -14.88 -8.49 -1.54
C HIS A 74 -15.65 -8.31 -2.86
N GLY A 75 -15.94 -9.42 -3.56
CA GLY A 75 -16.70 -9.42 -4.79
C GLY A 75 -15.84 -9.19 -6.04
N LYS A 76 -16.49 -8.63 -7.06
CA LYS A 76 -15.95 -8.60 -8.43
C LYS A 76 -14.74 -7.69 -8.63
N VAL A 77 -14.50 -6.74 -7.72
CA VAL A 77 -13.43 -5.76 -7.83
C VAL A 77 -12.64 -5.72 -6.53
N VAL A 78 -11.35 -5.99 -6.62
CA VAL A 78 -10.45 -6.06 -5.46
C VAL A 78 -9.21 -5.24 -5.73
N ARG A 79 -8.79 -4.44 -4.76
CA ARG A 79 -7.51 -3.73 -4.83
C ARG A 79 -6.35 -4.67 -4.52
N ILE A 80 -5.41 -4.82 -5.46
CA ILE A 80 -4.26 -5.74 -5.36
C ILE A 80 -2.91 -5.02 -5.23
N ALA A 81 -2.87 -3.75 -5.64
CA ALA A 81 -1.72 -2.87 -5.45
C ALA A 81 -2.18 -1.43 -5.18
N PRO A 82 -1.27 -0.51 -4.82
CA PRO A 82 -1.62 0.89 -4.58
C PRO A 82 -2.28 1.58 -5.78
N SER A 83 -1.92 1.15 -7.00
CA SER A 83 -2.40 1.67 -8.28
C SER A 83 -3.00 0.58 -9.20
N GLU A 84 -3.27 -0.62 -8.67
CA GLU A 84 -3.79 -1.74 -9.48
C GLU A 84 -4.97 -2.42 -8.79
N VAL A 85 -5.92 -2.85 -9.60
CA VAL A 85 -7.13 -3.55 -9.20
C VAL A 85 -7.29 -4.81 -10.03
N SER A 86 -7.73 -5.89 -9.38
CA SER A 86 -8.17 -7.11 -10.04
C SER A 86 -9.69 -7.04 -10.22
N ILE A 87 -10.16 -7.35 -11.42
CA ILE A 87 -11.57 -7.33 -11.79
C ILE A 87 -11.92 -8.72 -12.35
N SER A 88 -12.94 -9.36 -11.78
CA SER A 88 -13.43 -10.69 -12.18
C SER A 88 -14.77 -10.64 -12.91
N ASP A 89 -15.17 -9.47 -13.42
CA ASP A 89 -16.48 -9.25 -14.05
C ASP A 89 -16.42 -9.31 -15.58
N LEU A 90 -17.26 -10.16 -16.17
CA LEU A 90 -17.33 -10.36 -17.63
C LEU A 90 -17.74 -9.09 -18.38
N THR A 91 -18.62 -8.28 -17.81
CA THR A 91 -19.10 -7.04 -18.44
C THR A 91 -17.98 -6.00 -18.48
N SER A 92 -17.17 -5.94 -17.43
CA SER A 92 -16.03 -5.02 -17.31
C SER A 92 -14.91 -5.33 -18.30
N ILE A 93 -14.70 -6.61 -18.67
CA ILE A 93 -13.71 -7.00 -19.70
C ILE A 93 -14.01 -6.30 -21.03
N LYS A 94 -15.29 -6.27 -21.46
CA LYS A 94 -15.68 -5.62 -22.72
C LYS A 94 -15.49 -4.10 -22.67
N THR A 95 -15.66 -3.47 -21.52
CA THR A 95 -15.41 -2.02 -21.36
C THR A 95 -13.93 -1.68 -21.37
N ILE A 96 -13.08 -2.51 -20.77
CA ILE A 96 -11.63 -2.29 -20.71
C ILE A 96 -10.98 -2.58 -22.06
N TYR A 97 -11.28 -3.74 -22.66
CA TYR A 97 -10.67 -4.16 -23.92
C TYR A 97 -11.40 -3.63 -25.16
N GLY A 98 -12.70 -3.38 -25.09
CA GLY A 98 -13.50 -2.91 -26.23
C GLY A 98 -13.39 -1.42 -26.53
N LYS A 99 -12.68 -0.64 -25.69
CA LYS A 99 -12.38 0.78 -25.94
C LYS A 99 -11.07 1.00 -26.70
N SER A 100 -10.29 -0.06 -26.94
CA SER A 100 -8.95 0.01 -27.53
C SER A 100 -8.88 -0.49 -28.98
N PHE A 101 -10.03 -0.77 -29.62
CA PHE A 101 -10.14 -1.13 -31.03
C PHE A 101 -11.11 -0.20 -31.76
#